data_AF-A0A969HX41-F1
#
_entry.id   AF-A0A969HX41-F1
#
_cell.length_a   1.000
_cell.length_b   1.000
_cell.length_c   1.000
_cell.angle_alpha   90.00
_cell.angle_beta   90.00
_cell.angle_gamma   90.00
#
_symmetry.space_group_name_H-M   'P 1'
#
loop_
_entity.id
_entity.type
_entity.pdbx_description
1 polymer ?
#
loop_
_entity_poly.entity_id
_entity_poly.type
_entity_poly.pdbx_seq_one_letter_code
_entity_poly.pdbx_strand_id
1 'polypeptide(L)'
;MRGLICRRAMGSEQDNQNTGWQDPKPTALLVLAEPDGPTCHTAKPSCFHRHLNDRLTEQRVPAVSILTRLADTIRQRGQEQSETSYTAKLLRGGVDRIGKKIGEEATEVVIAAKNNSAAELTYEVADLFYHSLVLLEHQQVPLEAIWNELLRRTQPQQPPADTALPPSGESQ
;
A
#
# COMPACT_ATOMS: atom_id res chain seq x y z
N MET A 1 20.03 23.89 3.89
CA MET A 1 18.62 23.59 4.20
C MET A 1 17.85 23.69 2.88
N ARG A 2 17.52 22.57 2.26
CA ARG A 2 16.67 22.54 1.06
C ARG A 2 15.25 22.26 1.55
N GLY A 3 14.29 23.03 1.02
CA GLY A 3 12.93 23.11 1.55
C GLY A 3 12.03 21.95 1.16
N LEU A 4 10.87 21.84 1.82
CA LEU A 4 9.80 20.94 1.45
C LEU A 4 9.42 21.14 -0.02
N ILE A 5 9.32 20.03 -0.77
CA ILE A 5 8.77 20.03 -2.13
C ILE A 5 7.25 19.93 -1.98
N CYS A 6 6.56 21.05 -2.15
CA CYS A 6 5.10 21.09 -2.19
C CYS A 6 4.63 20.65 -3.59
N ARG A 7 4.21 19.39 -3.76
CA ARG A 7 3.45 19.01 -4.95
C ARG A 7 2.08 19.65 -4.86
N ARG A 8 1.72 20.42 -5.90
CA ARG A 8 0.45 21.15 -6.00
C ARG A 8 -0.72 20.21 -5.71
N ALA A 9 -1.52 20.51 -4.69
CA ALA A 9 -2.81 19.87 -4.50
C ALA A 9 -3.72 20.25 -5.68
N MET A 10 -4.19 19.26 -6.45
CA MET A 10 -5.35 19.43 -7.32
C MET A 10 -6.57 19.37 -6.42
N GLY A 11 -7.16 20.53 -6.11
CA GLY A 11 -8.46 20.57 -5.45
C GLY A 11 -9.52 20.05 -6.42
N SER A 12 -10.11 18.89 -6.14
CA SER A 12 -11.38 18.51 -6.74
C SER A 12 -12.50 19.13 -5.91
N GLU A 13 -13.10 20.18 -6.43
CA GLU A 13 -14.37 20.71 -5.94
C GLU A 13 -15.44 19.64 -6.23
N GLN A 14 -15.78 18.83 -5.23
CA GLN A 14 -16.90 17.89 -5.36
C GLN A 14 -18.18 18.66 -5.09
N ASP A 15 -18.85 19.06 -6.17
CA ASP A 15 -20.16 19.69 -6.12
C ASP A 15 -21.22 18.63 -5.80
N ASN A 16 -21.52 18.44 -4.51
CA ASN A 16 -22.55 17.51 -4.04
C ASN A 16 -23.95 18.16 -4.15
N GLN A 17 -24.47 18.24 -5.38
CA GLN A 17 -25.81 18.73 -5.68
C GLN A 17 -26.87 17.67 -5.35
N ASN A 18 -27.09 17.26 -4.08
CA ASN A 18 -28.38 16.62 -3.72
C ASN A 18 -28.81 16.47 -2.25
N THR A 19 -28.26 17.21 -1.29
CA THR A 19 -28.78 17.15 0.10
C THR A 19 -28.83 18.53 0.73
N GLY A 20 -30.02 18.94 1.23
CA GLY A 20 -30.29 20.23 1.86
C GLY A 20 -29.61 20.47 3.22
N TRP A 21 -28.36 20.04 3.37
CA TRP A 21 -27.46 20.45 4.44
C TRP A 21 -26.47 21.45 3.84
N GLN A 22 -26.53 22.71 4.29
CA GLN A 22 -25.48 23.67 3.99
C GLN A 22 -24.19 23.16 4.65
N ASP A 23 -23.22 22.70 3.85
CA ASP A 23 -21.89 22.38 4.34
C ASP A 23 -21.30 23.61 5.04
N PRO A 24 -20.86 23.52 6.32
CA PRO A 24 -20.13 24.62 6.93
C PRO A 24 -18.85 24.86 6.12
N LYS A 25 -18.60 26.12 5.75
CA LYS A 25 -17.39 26.54 5.03
C LYS A 25 -16.15 25.80 5.57
N PRO A 26 -15.25 25.28 4.72
CA PRO A 26 -14.09 24.55 5.21
C PRO A 26 -13.21 25.49 6.07
N THR A 27 -13.24 25.28 7.39
CA THR A 27 -12.41 25.99 8.38
C THR A 27 -11.06 25.29 8.61
N ALA A 28 -10.81 24.21 7.88
CA ALA A 28 -9.59 23.43 7.95
C ALA A 28 -9.05 23.15 6.55
N LEU A 29 -7.73 23.24 6.41
CA LEU A 29 -7.00 22.85 5.22
C LEU A 29 -6.16 21.60 5.54
N LEU A 30 -6.36 20.53 4.78
CA LEU A 30 -5.49 19.37 4.81
C LEU A 30 -4.47 19.49 3.68
N VAL A 31 -3.19 19.53 4.05
CA VAL A 31 -2.08 19.60 3.09
C VAL A 31 -1.35 18.26 3.10
N LEU A 32 -1.32 17.60 1.94
CA LEU A 32 -0.43 16.45 1.73
C LEU A 32 0.96 16.99 1.36
N ALA A 33 1.98 16.61 2.12
CA ALA A 33 3.36 17.01 1.90
C ALA A 33 4.30 15.80 2.02
N GLU A 34 5.32 15.75 1.15
CA GLU A 34 6.42 14.78 1.24
C GLU A 34 7.48 15.33 2.21
N PRO A 35 7.77 14.68 3.35
CA PRO A 35 8.75 15.17 4.31
C PRO A 35 10.20 14.90 3.84
N ASP A 36 11.07 15.91 3.90
CA ASP A 36 12.51 15.76 3.67
C ASP A 36 13.25 15.57 5.00
N GLY A 37 13.19 14.35 5.53
CA GLY A 37 13.76 13.97 6.84
C GLY A 37 12.75 14.00 8.00
N PRO A 38 13.22 13.91 9.26
CA PRO A 38 12.33 13.91 10.42
C PRO A 38 11.66 15.28 10.59
N THR A 39 10.33 15.28 10.57
CA THR A 39 9.52 16.52 10.64
C THR A 39 9.48 17.12 12.05
N CYS A 40 9.81 16.34 13.08
CA CYS A 40 9.82 16.82 14.47
C CYS A 40 11.21 17.27 14.90
N HIS A 41 11.29 18.36 15.67
CA HIS A 41 12.53 18.87 16.28
C HIS A 41 13.23 17.86 17.21
N THR A 42 12.56 16.78 17.62
CA THR A 42 13.15 15.66 18.39
C THR A 42 13.69 14.52 17.51
N ALA A 43 13.88 14.77 16.21
CA ALA A 43 14.27 13.76 15.21
C ALA A 43 13.26 12.61 15.06
N LYS A 44 11.99 12.85 15.37
CA LYS A 44 10.88 11.90 15.17
C LYS A 44 10.11 12.17 13.88
N PRO A 45 9.39 11.18 13.31
CA PRO A 45 8.67 11.34 12.04
C PRO A 45 7.58 12.41 12.06
N SER A 46 6.92 12.62 13.22
CA SER A 46 5.89 13.63 13.41
C SER A 46 5.89 14.20 14.84
N CYS A 47 5.31 15.39 15.01
CA CYS A 47 5.10 16.00 16.33
C CYS A 47 4.14 15.18 17.21
N PHE A 48 3.23 14.43 16.59
CA PHE A 48 2.24 13.57 17.24
C PHE A 48 2.75 12.15 17.53
N HIS A 49 4.06 11.99 17.79
CA HIS A 49 4.64 10.69 18.15
C HIS A 49 4.25 10.22 19.56
N ARG A 50 3.84 11.15 20.45
CA ARG A 50 3.42 10.88 21.84
C ARG A 50 1.90 11.00 21.96
N HIS A 51 1.27 10.01 22.59
CA HIS A 51 -0.17 10.04 22.84
C HIS A 51 -0.48 10.83 24.12
N LEU A 52 -1.60 11.57 24.11
CA LEU A 52 -1.98 12.56 25.14
C LEU A 52 -2.29 11.98 26.55
N ASN A 53 -2.34 10.66 26.72
CA ASN A 53 -2.88 10.04 27.94
C ASN A 53 -1.96 9.02 28.64
N ASP A 54 -0.69 8.85 28.25
CA ASP A 54 0.29 7.88 28.81
C ASP A 54 -0.20 6.42 28.95
N ARG A 55 -1.40 6.11 28.45
CA ARG A 55 -1.94 4.78 28.28
C ARG A 55 -1.59 4.35 26.87
N LEU A 56 -0.75 3.31 26.79
CA LEU A 56 -0.49 2.55 25.57
C LEU A 56 -1.80 1.89 25.11
N THR A 57 -2.68 2.67 24.49
CA THR A 57 -3.61 2.06 23.54
C THR A 57 -2.75 1.65 22.37
N GLU A 58 -2.77 0.36 22.02
CA GLU A 58 -1.99 -0.19 20.91
C GLU A 58 -2.05 0.78 19.75
N GLN A 59 -0.87 1.26 19.35
CA GLN A 59 -0.73 2.22 18.27
C GLN A 59 -1.46 1.61 17.07
N ARG A 60 -2.66 2.13 16.73
CA ARG A 60 -3.46 1.59 15.63
C ARG A 60 -2.72 1.93 14.34
N VAL A 61 -1.84 1.01 13.94
CA VAL A 61 -1.19 1.01 12.64
C VAL A 61 -2.31 0.91 11.62
N PRO A 62 -2.53 1.93 10.77
CA PRO A 62 -3.51 1.80 9.70
C PRO A 62 -3.18 0.53 8.92
N ALA A 63 -4.17 -0.35 8.68
CA ALA A 63 -3.91 -1.65 8.04
C ALA A 63 -3.15 -1.51 6.71
N VAL A 64 -3.47 -0.46 5.95
CA VAL A 64 -2.79 -0.10 4.69
C VAL A 64 -1.29 0.19 4.85
N SER A 65 -0.84 0.65 6.03
CA SER A 65 0.57 0.97 6.29
C SER A 65 1.42 -0.24 6.69
N ILE A 66 0.81 -1.39 6.98
CA ILE A 66 1.54 -2.59 7.43
C ILE A 66 2.47 -3.10 6.34
N LEU A 67 1.97 -3.20 5.09
CA LEU A 67 2.78 -3.68 3.97
C LEU A 67 3.92 -2.70 3.62
N THR A 68 3.68 -1.40 3.70
CA THR A 68 4.73 -0.38 3.52
C THR A 68 5.83 -0.52 4.57
N ARG A 69 5.46 -0.62 5.86
CA ARG A 69 6.42 -0.83 6.95
C ARG A 69 7.21 -2.13 6.80
N LEU A 70 6.54 -3.20 6.34
CA LEU A 70 7.17 -4.48 6.10
C LEU A 70 8.18 -4.39 4.95
N ALA A 71 7.83 -3.73 3.85
CA ALA A 71 8.74 -3.48 2.73
C ALA A 71 9.97 -2.66 3.15
N ASP A 72 9.77 -1.60 3.94
CA ASP A 72 10.89 -0.81 4.48
C ASP A 72 11.80 -1.64 5.39
N THR A 73 11.21 -2.51 6.23
CA THR A 73 11.97 -3.44 7.07
C THR A 73 12.77 -4.43 6.23
N ILE A 74 12.19 -4.96 5.15
CA ILE A 74 12.85 -5.87 4.21
C ILE A 74 14.04 -5.17 3.54
N ARG A 75 13.84 -3.94 3.04
CA ARG A 75 14.88 -3.12 2.42
C ARG A 75 16.03 -2.86 3.40
N GLN A 76 15.72 -2.42 4.61
CA GLN A 76 16.71 -2.18 5.66
C GLN A 76 17.54 -3.45 5.94
N ARG A 77 16.88 -4.60 6.12
CA ARG A 77 17.56 -5.89 6.35
C ARG A 77 18.40 -6.36 5.16
N GLY A 78 18.01 -5.98 3.94
CA GLY A 78 18.80 -6.23 2.73
C GLY A 78 20.09 -5.40 2.69
N GLN A 79 20.03 -4.15 3.17
CA GLN A 79 21.17 -3.23 3.20
C GLN A 79 22.17 -3.54 4.32
N GLU A 80 21.70 -4.01 5.47
CA GLU A 80 22.54 -4.25 6.66
C GLU A 80 23.58 -5.37 6.50
N GLN A 81 23.61 -6.10 5.37
CA GLN A 81 24.51 -7.24 5.09
C GLN A 81 24.69 -8.22 6.27
N SER A 82 23.67 -8.30 7.12
CA SER A 82 23.67 -9.16 8.29
C SER A 82 23.57 -10.61 7.84
N GLU A 83 24.68 -11.36 7.96
CA GLU A 83 24.79 -12.79 7.65
C GLU A 83 23.71 -13.65 8.34
N THR A 84 23.14 -13.16 9.44
CA THR A 84 22.19 -13.90 10.27
C THR A 84 20.72 -13.70 9.90
N SER A 85 20.38 -12.59 9.21
CA SER A 85 18.99 -12.28 8.84
C SER A 85 18.44 -13.24 7.79
N TYR A 86 17.25 -13.82 8.05
CA TYR A 86 16.52 -14.66 7.09
C TYR A 86 16.30 -13.94 5.75
N THR A 87 15.89 -12.66 5.82
CA THR A 87 15.68 -11.81 4.65
C THR A 87 16.94 -11.66 3.81
N ALA A 88 18.10 -11.42 4.45
CA ALA A 88 19.37 -11.28 3.75
C ALA A 88 19.78 -12.59 3.04
N LYS A 89 19.48 -13.75 3.63
CA LYS A 89 19.72 -15.06 3.00
C LYS A 89 18.82 -15.32 1.79
N LEU A 90 17.57 -14.86 1.83
CA LEU A 90 16.66 -14.94 0.69
C LEU A 90 17.15 -14.05 -0.45
N LEU A 91 17.44 -12.77 -0.18
CA LEU A 91 17.92 -11.81 -1.16
C LEU A 91 19.21 -12.27 -1.83
N ARG A 92 20.19 -12.78 -1.07
CA ARG A 92 21.42 -13.36 -1.63
C ARG A 92 21.19 -14.61 -2.47
N GLY A 93 20.16 -15.39 -2.14
CA GLY A 93 19.78 -16.59 -2.90
C GLY A 93 19.13 -16.30 -4.24
N GLY A 94 18.82 -15.04 -4.52
CA GLY A 94 18.28 -14.60 -5.79
C GLY A 94 16.87 -15.09 -6.09
N VAL A 95 16.48 -14.91 -7.35
CA VAL A 95 15.13 -15.22 -7.85
C VAL A 95 14.77 -16.68 -7.63
N ASP A 96 15.69 -17.62 -7.81
CA ASP A 96 15.41 -19.06 -7.68
C ASP A 96 15.02 -19.43 -6.25
N ARG A 97 15.76 -18.94 -5.26
CA ARG A 97 15.46 -19.23 -3.85
C ARG A 97 14.18 -18.55 -3.40
N ILE A 98 13.97 -17.30 -3.79
CA ILE A 98 12.76 -16.55 -3.44
C ILE A 98 11.54 -17.18 -4.12
N GLY A 99 11.64 -17.49 -5.41
CA GLY A 99 10.59 -18.10 -6.21
C GLY A 99 10.19 -19.48 -5.69
N LYS A 100 11.15 -20.28 -5.19
CA LYS A 100 10.82 -21.54 -4.50
C LYS A 100 9.91 -21.33 -3.30
N LYS A 101 10.19 -20.33 -2.44
CA LYS A 101 9.34 -20.01 -1.28
C LYS A 101 7.96 -19.54 -1.75
N ILE A 102 7.90 -18.62 -2.71
CA ILE A 102 6.60 -18.17 -3.28
C ILE A 102 5.77 -19.35 -3.78
N GLY A 103 6.37 -20.31 -4.49
CA GLY A 103 5.66 -21.49 -4.97
C GLY A 103 5.18 -22.43 -3.84
N GLU A 104 5.97 -22.57 -2.79
CA GLU A 104 5.63 -23.31 -1.57
C GLU A 104 4.42 -22.65 -0.87
N GLU A 105 4.53 -21.38 -0.50
CA GLU A 105 3.46 -20.64 0.20
C GLU A 105 2.16 -20.60 -0.64
N ALA A 106 2.26 -20.41 -1.96
CA ALA A 106 1.10 -20.40 -2.84
C ALA A 106 0.37 -21.76 -2.86
N THR A 107 1.12 -22.85 -2.78
CA THR A 107 0.55 -24.20 -2.67
C THR A 107 -0.10 -24.41 -1.31
N GLU A 108 0.53 -23.92 -0.24
CA GLU A 108 0.02 -24.01 1.13
C GLU A 108 -1.25 -23.17 1.33
N VAL A 109 -1.36 -21.98 0.72
CA VAL A 109 -2.61 -21.20 0.67
C VAL A 109 -3.77 -22.03 0.11
N VAL A 110 -3.53 -22.75 -0.99
CA VAL A 110 -4.56 -23.59 -1.61
C VAL A 110 -4.93 -24.76 -0.71
N ILE A 111 -3.95 -25.38 -0.04
CA ILE A 111 -4.18 -26.48 0.91
C ILE A 111 -4.98 -25.99 2.12
N ALA A 112 -4.58 -24.88 2.73
CA ALA A 112 -5.25 -24.27 3.88
C ALA A 112 -6.71 -23.91 3.56
N ALA A 113 -6.95 -23.35 2.36
CA ALA A 113 -8.30 -23.08 1.87
C ALA A 113 -9.14 -24.36 1.73
N LYS A 114 -8.56 -25.45 1.17
CA LYS A 114 -9.23 -26.75 1.07
C LYS A 114 -9.55 -27.36 2.44
N ASN A 115 -8.70 -27.12 3.43
CA ASN A 115 -8.89 -27.61 4.80
C ASN A 115 -9.90 -26.78 5.61
N ASN A 116 -10.45 -25.70 5.04
CA ASN A 116 -11.32 -24.73 5.74
C ASN A 116 -10.70 -24.17 7.03
N SER A 117 -9.36 -24.08 7.09
CA SER A 117 -8.64 -23.55 8.24
C SER A 117 -8.37 -22.07 8.03
N ALA A 118 -9.20 -21.22 8.65
CA ALA A 118 -9.02 -19.76 8.57
C ALA A 118 -7.69 -19.30 9.18
N ALA A 119 -7.21 -20.00 10.21
CA ALA A 119 -5.94 -19.71 10.86
C ALA A 119 -4.76 -20.00 9.91
N GLU A 120 -4.69 -21.22 9.35
CA GLU A 120 -3.65 -21.58 8.37
C GLU A 120 -3.71 -20.64 7.17
N LEU A 121 -4.91 -20.41 6.60
CA LEU A 121 -5.06 -19.53 5.44
C LEU A 121 -4.53 -18.11 5.72
N THR A 122 -4.72 -17.61 6.94
CA THR A 122 -4.19 -16.30 7.35
C THR A 122 -2.67 -16.30 7.39
N TYR A 123 -2.06 -17.36 7.93
CA TYR A 123 -0.60 -17.51 7.97
C TYR A 123 -0.01 -17.63 6.56
N GLU A 124 -0.53 -18.51 5.72
CA GLU A 124 0.05 -18.76 4.39
C GLU A 124 -0.10 -17.55 3.45
N VAL A 125 -1.22 -16.82 3.54
CA VAL A 125 -1.38 -15.58 2.77
C VAL A 125 -0.41 -14.49 3.25
N ALA A 126 -0.15 -14.42 4.56
CA ALA A 126 0.82 -13.49 5.12
C ALA A 126 2.25 -13.82 4.66
N ASP A 127 2.63 -15.10 4.64
CA ASP A 127 3.93 -15.56 4.16
C ASP A 127 4.08 -15.36 2.65
N LEU A 128 3.04 -15.62 1.87
CA LEU A 128 3.01 -15.29 0.45
C LEU A 128 3.21 -13.80 0.19
N PHE A 129 2.56 -12.91 0.96
CA PHE A 129 2.79 -11.47 0.86
C PHE A 129 4.21 -11.09 1.24
N TYR A 130 4.75 -11.64 2.34
CA TYR A 130 6.13 -11.40 2.75
C TYR A 130 7.12 -11.77 1.64
N HIS A 131 7.01 -12.98 1.11
CA HIS A 131 7.89 -13.48 0.07
C HIS A 131 7.76 -12.71 -1.25
N SER A 132 6.55 -12.26 -1.58
CA SER A 132 6.31 -11.36 -2.71
C SER A 132 7.02 -10.01 -2.51
N LEU A 133 6.96 -9.40 -1.32
CA LEU A 133 7.68 -8.16 -1.03
C LEU A 133 9.20 -8.34 -1.11
N VAL A 134 9.74 -9.47 -0.66
CA VAL A 134 11.17 -9.81 -0.81
C VAL A 134 11.56 -9.92 -2.28
N LEU A 135 10.70 -10.51 -3.13
CA LEU A 135 10.94 -10.56 -4.57
C LEU A 135 10.95 -9.18 -5.21
N LEU A 136 10.01 -8.30 -4.84
CA LEU A 136 9.95 -6.92 -5.34
C LEU A 136 11.23 -6.15 -5.00
N GLU A 137 11.71 -6.25 -3.75
CA GLU A 137 12.98 -5.64 -3.35
C GLU A 137 14.16 -6.23 -4.14
N HIS A 138 14.23 -7.55 -4.32
CA HIS A 138 15.27 -8.17 -5.13
C HIS A 138 15.25 -7.68 -6.60
N GLN A 139 14.06 -7.51 -7.18
CA GLN A 139 13.86 -7.06 -8.56
C GLN A 139 13.89 -5.53 -8.72
N GLN A 140 14.09 -4.79 -7.63
CA GLN A 140 14.07 -3.32 -7.60
C GLN A 140 12.75 -2.74 -8.13
N VAL A 141 11.63 -3.44 -7.90
CA VAL A 141 10.29 -2.98 -8.24
C VAL A 141 9.69 -2.26 -7.04
N PRO A 142 9.34 -0.96 -7.15
CA PRO A 142 8.75 -0.22 -6.05
C PRO A 142 7.36 -0.75 -5.70
N LEU A 143 7.03 -0.78 -4.41
CA LEU A 143 5.74 -1.27 -3.94
C LEU A 143 4.56 -0.42 -4.47
N GLU A 144 4.83 0.86 -4.71
CA GLU A 144 3.93 1.81 -5.34
C GLU A 144 3.44 1.35 -6.71
N ALA A 145 4.27 0.62 -7.47
CA ALA A 145 3.85 0.07 -8.76
C ALA A 145 2.72 -0.96 -8.60
N ILE A 146 2.78 -1.78 -7.53
CA ILE A 146 1.72 -2.73 -7.20
C ILE A 146 0.46 -1.97 -6.78
N TRP A 147 0.60 -0.85 -6.07
CA TRP A 147 -0.57 -0.09 -5.59
C TRP A 147 -1.31 0.54 -6.75
N ASN A 148 -0.57 1.07 -7.73
CA ASN A 148 -1.13 1.60 -8.95
C ASN A 148 -1.88 0.52 -9.75
N GLU A 149 -1.33 -0.69 -9.84
CA GLU A 149 -2.01 -1.81 -10.50
C GLU A 149 -3.26 -2.28 -9.75
N LEU A 150 -3.21 -2.37 -8.41
CA LEU A 150 -4.38 -2.69 -7.60
C LEU A 150 -5.46 -1.61 -7.70
N LEU A 151 -5.07 -0.33 -7.66
CA LEU A 151 -5.98 0.80 -7.85
C LEU A 151 -6.67 0.71 -9.23
N ARG A 152 -5.93 0.41 -10.29
CA ARG A 152 -6.49 0.21 -11.63
C ARG A 152 -7.58 -0.88 -11.65
N ARG A 153 -7.45 -1.94 -10.84
CA ARG A 153 -8.45 -3.02 -10.74
C ARG A 153 -9.70 -2.64 -9.96
N THR A 154 -9.62 -1.64 -9.08
CA THR A 154 -10.80 -1.12 -8.37
C THR A 154 -11.66 -0.19 -9.22
N GLN A 155 -11.12 0.32 -10.33
CA GLN A 155 -11.87 1.17 -11.23
C GLN A 155 -12.85 0.33 -12.06
N PRO A 156 -14.10 0.80 -12.26
CA PRO A 156 -15.03 0.16 -13.18
C PRO A 156 -14.37 0.04 -14.55
N GLN A 157 -14.30 -1.17 -15.10
CA GLN A 157 -13.88 -1.35 -16.49
C GLN A 157 -14.88 -0.58 -17.37
N GLN A 158 -14.43 0.43 -18.11
CA GLN A 158 -15.29 1.05 -19.11
C GLN A 158 -15.67 -0.02 -20.13
N PRO A 159 -16.96 -0.20 -20.45
CA PRO A 159 -17.34 -1.11 -21.53
C PRO A 159 -16.70 -0.65 -22.84
N PRO A 160 -16.38 -1.58 -23.75
CA PRO A 160 -15.77 -1.24 -25.04
C PRO A 160 -16.63 -0.23 -25.81
N ALA A 161 -15.95 0.72 -26.47
CA ALA A 161 -16.55 1.88 -27.16
C ALA A 161 -17.53 1.51 -28.29
N ASP A 162 -17.59 0.24 -28.69
CA ASP A 162 -18.38 -0.24 -29.83
C ASP A 162 -19.87 -0.51 -29.49
N THR A 163 -20.29 -0.28 -28.25
CA THR A 163 -21.70 -0.46 -27.84
C THR A 163 -22.58 0.79 -28.04
N ALA A 164 -22.04 1.87 -28.61
CA ALA A 164 -22.83 3.02 -29.01
C ALA A 164 -23.73 2.63 -30.19
N LEU A 165 -25.01 2.32 -29.91
CA LEU A 165 -26.05 2.19 -30.92
C LEU A 165 -25.98 3.43 -31.84
N PRO A 166 -25.92 3.28 -33.17
CA PRO A 166 -26.02 4.44 -34.05
C PRO A 166 -27.36 5.16 -33.77
N PRO A 167 -27.41 6.50 -33.84
CA PRO A 167 -28.67 7.21 -33.67
C PRO A 167 -29.67 6.65 -34.68
N SER A 168 -30.80 6.17 -34.18
CA SER A 168 -31.93 5.76 -35.00
C SER A 168 -32.32 6.96 -35.86
N GLY A 169 -32.04 6.87 -37.15
CA GLY A 169 -32.32 7.93 -38.12
C GLY A 169 -33.80 8.31 -38.08
N GLU A 170 -34.05 9.61 -38.06
CA GLU A 170 -35.35 10.21 -38.32
C GLU A 170 -35.81 9.80 -39.73
N SER A 171 -36.81 8.94 -39.79
CA SER A 171 -37.60 8.72 -41.00
C SER A 171 -38.56 9.90 -41.20
N GLN A 172 -38.36 10.58 -42.33
CA GLN A 172 -39.29 11.54 -42.93
C GLN A 172 -40.65 10.93 -43.21
#